data_AF-A0A3M1MSX9-F1
#
_entry.id   AF-A0A3M1MSX9-F1
#
_cell.length_a   1.000
_cell.length_b   1.000
_cell.length_c   1.000
_cell.angle_alpha   90.00
_cell.angle_beta   90.00
_cell.angle_gamma   90.00
#
_symmetry.space_group_name_H-M   'P 1'
#
loop_
_entity.id
_entity.type
_entity.pdbx_description
1 polymer ?
#
loop_
_entity_poly.entity_id
_entity_poly.type
_entity_poly.pdbx_seq_one_letter_code
_entity_poly.pdbx_strand_id
1 'polypeptide(L)' 'MKRKDVRRLCRDVEEGRVREVEHQVTHQHGEVISCDHTTLKVKSGDRLQNWAGENCERS' A
#
# COMPACT_ATOMS: atom_id res chain seq x y z
N MET A 1 2.28 -6.62 5.96
CA MET A 1 2.82 -7.52 4.90
C MET A 1 4.29 -7.81 5.15
N LYS A 2 4.83 -8.93 4.64
CA LYS A 2 6.28 -9.17 4.67
C LYS A 2 7.00 -8.27 3.66
N ARG A 3 8.28 -7.96 3.93
CA ARG A 3 9.11 -7.09 3.07
C ARG A 3 9.15 -7.52 1.59
N LYS A 4 9.14 -8.83 1.31
CA LYS A 4 9.11 -9.37 -0.07
C LYS A 4 7.81 -9.02 -0.79
N ASP A 5 6.69 -9.04 -0.08
CA ASP A 5 5.36 -8.75 -0.64
C ASP A 5 5.19 -7.26 -0.90
N VAL A 6 5.72 -6.42 0.00
CA VAL A 6 5.80 -4.96 -0.20
C VAL A 6 6.59 -4.67 -1.47
N ARG A 7 7.80 -5.23 -1.64
CA ARG A 7 8.59 -5.03 -2.88
C ARG A 7 7.84 -5.45 -4.15
N ARG A 8 7.11 -6.57 -4.11
CA ARG A 8 6.29 -7.02 -5.26
C ARG A 8 5.16 -6.05 -5.55
N LEU A 9 4.49 -5.56 -4.52
CA LEU A 9 3.44 -4.54 -4.62
C LEU A 9 3.98 -3.24 -5.24
N CYS A 10 5.16 -2.79 -4.82
CA CYS A 10 5.79 -1.59 -5.36
C CYS A 10 6.06 -1.72 -6.86
N ARG A 11 6.57 -2.87 -7.31
CA ARG A 11 6.76 -3.16 -8.74
C ARG A 11 5.43 -3.16 -9.50
N ASP A 12 4.38 -3.77 -8.94
CA ASP A 12 3.05 -3.74 -9.56
C ASP A 12 2.57 -2.28 -9.77
N VAL A 13 2.75 -1.42 -8.77
CA VAL A 13 2.36 0.00 -8.83
C VAL A 13 3.22 0.79 -9.83
N GLU A 14 4.53 0.54 -9.88
CA GLU A 14 5.45 1.11 -10.89
C GLU A 14 5.07 0.72 -12.32
N GLU A 15 4.56 -0.51 -12.52
CA GLU A 15 4.00 -0.99 -13.79
C GLU A 15 2.62 -0.38 -14.11
N GLY A 16 2.13 0.55 -13.29
CA GLY A 16 0.82 1.21 -13.46
C GLY A 16 -0.37 0.33 -13.04
N ARG A 17 -0.14 -0.77 -12.32
CA ARG A 17 -1.22 -1.59 -11.78
C ARG A 17 -1.69 -1.01 -10.46
N VAL A 18 -2.95 -0.61 -10.46
CA VAL A 18 -3.66 -0.21 -9.25
C VAL A 18 -3.73 -1.40 -8.29
N ARG A 19 -3.38 -1.15 -7.02
CA ARG A 19 -3.42 -2.16 -5.96
C ARG A 19 -4.09 -1.60 -4.72
N GLU A 20 -5.02 -2.35 -4.18
CA GLU A 20 -5.70 -2.02 -2.93
C GLU A 20 -5.03 -2.71 -1.76
N VAL A 21 -4.98 -2.02 -0.64
CA VAL A 21 -4.46 -2.52 0.63
C VAL A 21 -5.39 -2.15 1.77
N GLU A 22 -5.43 -3.00 2.79
CA GLU A 22 -6.05 -2.72 4.07
C GLU A 22 -4.98 -2.43 5.12
N HIS A 23 -5.17 -1.39 5.93
CA HIS A 23 -4.33 -1.10 7.07
C HIS A 23 -4.77 -1.94 8.28
N GLN A 24 -3.94 -2.87 8.73
CA GLN A 24 -4.26 -3.90 9.71
C GLN A 24 -4.61 -3.37 11.11
N VAL A 25 -4.22 -2.12 11.44
CA VAL A 25 -4.51 -1.52 12.75
C VAL A 25 -5.83 -0.75 12.75
N THR A 26 -6.13 -0.06 11.64
CA THR A 26 -7.28 0.85 11.55
C THR A 26 -8.41 0.31 10.68
N HIS A 27 -8.18 -0.83 10.01
CA HIS A 27 -9.08 -1.43 9.03
C HIS A 27 -9.49 -0.46 7.92
N GLN A 28 -8.61 0.48 7.58
CA GLN A 28 -8.85 1.41 6.49
C GLN A 28 -8.41 0.77 5.19
N HIS A 29 -9.25 0.86 4.16
CA HIS A 29 -8.90 0.45 2.81
C HIS A 29 -8.38 1.65 2.01
N GLY A 30 -7.47 1.39 1.09
CA GLY A 30 -7.05 2.41 0.16
C GLY A 30 -6.21 1.89 -1.00
N GLU A 31 -6.07 2.76 -2.00
CA GLU A 31 -5.36 2.49 -3.23
C GLU A 31 -3.90 2.93 -3.13
N VAL A 32 -2.97 2.04 -3.42
CA VAL A 32 -1.53 2.37 -3.45
C VAL A 32 -1.22 3.11 -4.74
N ILE A 33 -0.91 4.40 -4.61
CA ILE A 33 -0.55 5.29 -5.73
C ILE A 33 0.97 5.39 -5.92
N SER A 34 1.76 5.19 -4.87
CA SER A 34 3.21 5.09 -4.96
C SER A 34 3.76 4.29 -3.78
N CYS A 35 4.97 3.78 -3.92
CA CYS A 35 5.68 3.08 -2.84
C CYS A 35 7.12 3.58 -2.75
N ASP A 36 7.66 3.60 -1.53
CA ASP A 36 9.09 3.68 -1.26
C ASP A 36 9.50 2.53 -0.35
N HIS A 37 10.03 1.43 -0.93
CA HIS A 37 10.57 0.19 -0.35
C HIS A 37 9.86 -0.47 0.86
N THR A 38 9.60 0.29 1.92
CA THR A 38 8.93 -0.07 3.17
C THR A 38 7.62 0.69 3.40
N THR A 39 7.41 1.81 2.73
CA THR A 39 6.28 2.72 2.93
C THR A 39 5.40 2.76 1.69
N LEU A 40 4.09 2.76 1.89
CA LEU A 40 3.07 2.85 0.85
C LEU A 40 2.38 4.20 0.95
N LYS A 41 2.32 4.93 -0.16
CA LYS A 41 1.48 6.12 -0.28
C LYS A 41 0.12 5.67 -0.77
N VAL A 42 -0.87 5.82 0.08
CA VAL A 42 -2.20 5.25 -0.10
C VAL A 42 -3.23 6.37 -0.19
N LYS A 43 -4.11 6.30 -1.19
CA LYS A 43 -5.30 7.13 -1.28
C LYS A 43 -6.48 6.40 -0.62
N SER A 44 -6.98 6.93 0.48
CA SER A 44 -8.16 6.40 1.19
C SER A 44 -9.22 7.50 1.24
N GLY A 45 -10.28 7.33 0.45
CA GLY A 45 -11.25 8.40 0.17
C GLY A 45 -10.57 9.60 -0.50
N ASP A 46 -10.77 10.79 0.07
CA ASP A 46 -10.19 12.05 -0.43
C ASP A 46 -8.82 12.39 0.19
N ARG A 47 -8.25 11.49 0.99
CA ARG A 47 -6.99 11.72 1.72
C ARG A 47 -5.86 10.88 1.16
N LEU A 48 -4.68 11.48 1.09
CA LEU A 48 -3.42 10.78 0.87
C LEU A 48 -2.77 10.51 2.21
N GLN A 49 -2.39 9.26 2.44
CA GLN A 49 -1.77 8.78 3.67
C GLN A 49 -0.49 8.01 3.35
N ASN A 50 0.42 7.96 4.31
CA ASN A 50 1.61 7.12 4.23
C ASN A 50 1.45 5.99 5.25
N TRP A 51 1.41 4.76 4.77
CA TRP A 51 1.29 3.56 5.61
C TRP A 51 2.58 2.76 5.59
N ALA A 52 3.00 2.26 6.73
CA ALA A 52 4.08 1.29 6.78
C ALA A 52 3.57 -0.02 6.15
N GLY A 53 4.28 -0.53 5.14
CA GLY A 53 3.87 -1.75 4.44
C GLY A 53 3.78 -2.97 5.36
N GLU A 54 4.49 -2.96 6.50
CA GLU A 54 4.35 -3.99 7.53
C GLU A 54 2.94 -4.03 8.14
N ASN A 55 2.28 -2.87 8.27
CA ASN A 55 0.93 -2.72 8.82
C ASN A 55 -0.16 -2.82 7.75
N CYS A 56 0.17 -3.22 6.53
CA CYS A 56 -0.78 -3.34 5.44
C CYS A 56 -0.94 -4.79 5.01
N GLU A 57 -2.12 -5.16 4.51
CA GLU A 57 -2.37 -6.40 3.79
C GLU A 57 -3.00 -6.14 2.42
N ARG A 58 -2.87 -7.11 1.50
CA ARG A 58 -3.52 -7.00 0.18
C ARG A 58 -5.01 -7.25 0.38
N SER A 59 -5.83 -6.34 -0.14
CA SER A 59 -7.29 -6.46 -0.17
C SER A 59 -7.77 -7.08 -1.47
#